data_AF-A0A453BD64-F1
#
_entry.id   AF-A0A453BD64-F1
#
_cell.length_a   1.000
_cell.length_b   1.000
_cell.length_c   1.000
_cell.angle_alpha   90.00
_cell.angle_beta   90.00
_cell.angle_gamma   90.00
#
_symmetry.space_group_name_H-M   'P 1'
#
loop_
_entity.id
_entity.type
_entity.pdbx_description
1 polymer ?
#
loop_
_entity_poly.entity_id
_entity_poly.type
_entity_poly.pdbx_seq_one_letter_code
_entity_poly.pdbx_strand_id
1 'polypeptide(L)'
;MAKPHRCFSPHLAGVAATFLISVLHGPLAAADDEPPPWPICGPYPPSGNYTQNSTYRANIDLLSATLPRNASLSPALYATGDVGDVPDIVYGQ
;
A
#
# COMPACT_ATOMS: atom_id res chain seq x y z
N MET A 1 -32.67 -52.26 -20.60
CA MET A 1 -31.97 -51.82 -19.36
C MET A 1 -31.53 -50.38 -19.58
N ALA A 2 -32.21 -49.42 -18.95
CA ALA A 2 -32.01 -47.99 -19.19
C ALA A 2 -30.81 -47.45 -18.40
N LYS A 3 -29.98 -46.64 -19.06
CA LYS A 3 -28.80 -45.98 -18.47
C LYS A 3 -29.25 -44.65 -17.86
N PRO A 4 -29.04 -44.39 -16.55
CA PRO A 4 -29.46 -43.12 -15.95
C PRO A 4 -28.51 -42.01 -16.41
N HIS A 5 -29.01 -41.15 -17.29
CA HIS A 5 -28.37 -39.88 -17.58
C HIS A 5 -28.55 -38.98 -16.35
N ARG A 6 -27.51 -38.89 -15.51
CA ARG A 6 -27.43 -37.84 -14.50
C ARG A 6 -27.26 -36.52 -15.25
N CYS A 7 -28.35 -35.78 -15.44
CA CYS A 7 -28.31 -34.38 -15.84
C CYS A 7 -27.63 -33.58 -14.74
N PHE A 8 -26.32 -33.40 -14.83
CA PHE A 8 -25.64 -32.36 -14.08
C PHE A 8 -26.03 -31.02 -14.68
N SER A 9 -26.80 -30.24 -13.94
CA SER A 9 -27.25 -28.91 -14.36
C SER A 9 -26.02 -28.01 -14.57
N PRO A 10 -25.77 -27.54 -15.80
CA PRO A 10 -24.59 -26.71 -16.12
C PRO A 10 -24.62 -25.36 -15.37
N HIS A 11 -25.81 -24.96 -14.89
CA HIS A 11 -25.99 -23.73 -14.12
C HIS A 11 -25.34 -23.78 -12.73
N LEU A 12 -25.32 -24.95 -12.06
CA LEU A 12 -24.68 -25.10 -10.75
C LEU A 12 -23.14 -25.00 -10.85
N ALA A 13 -22.57 -25.51 -11.95
CA ALA A 13 -21.14 -25.43 -12.21
C ALA A 13 -20.70 -23.99 -12.57
N GLY A 14 -21.52 -23.26 -13.33
CA GLY A 14 -21.23 -21.87 -13.72
C GLY A 14 -21.21 -20.91 -12.54
N VAL A 15 -22.13 -21.05 -11.58
CA VAL A 15 -22.21 -20.18 -10.40
C VAL A 15 -21.04 -20.42 -9.43
N ALA A 16 -20.56 -21.66 -9.30
CA ALA A 16 -19.41 -21.97 -8.46
C ALA A 16 -18.09 -21.42 -9.06
N ALA A 17 -17.94 -21.48 -10.38
CA ALA A 17 -16.75 -21.01 -11.07
C ALA A 17 -16.60 -19.47 -11.00
N THR A 18 -17.69 -18.71 -11.14
CA THR A 18 -17.65 -17.24 -11.01
C THR A 18 -17.34 -16.79 -9.58
N PHE A 19 -17.86 -17.49 -8.58
CA PHE A 19 -17.57 -17.18 -7.16
C PHE A 19 -16.09 -17.35 -6.81
N LEU A 20 -15.46 -18.43 -7.30
CA LEU A 20 -14.03 -18.69 -7.08
C LEU A 20 -13.13 -17.67 -7.78
N ILE A 21 -13.50 -17.20 -8.97
CA ILE A 21 -12.76 -16.17 -9.70
C ILE A 21 -12.86 -14.82 -8.97
N SER A 22 -14.02 -14.45 -8.42
CA SER A 22 -14.18 -13.20 -7.66
C SER A 22 -13.35 -13.17 -6.37
N VAL A 23 -13.19 -14.31 -5.68
CA VAL A 23 -12.34 -14.42 -4.48
C VAL A 23 -10.84 -14.28 -4.83
N LEU A 24 -10.43 -14.75 -6.01
CA LEU A 24 -9.03 -14.67 -6.47
C LEU A 24 -8.61 -13.26 -6.94
N HIS A 25 -9.57 -12.41 -7.34
CA HIS A 25 -9.35 -11.01 -7.73
C HIS A 25 -9.72 -10.00 -6.63
N GLY A 26 -10.28 -10.47 -5.51
CA GLY A 26 -10.38 -9.65 -4.32
C GLY A 26 -8.96 -9.31 -3.85
N PRO A 27 -8.66 -8.05 -3.49
CA PRO A 27 -7.38 -7.76 -2.86
C PRO A 27 -7.25 -8.72 -1.68
N LEU A 28 -6.13 -9.47 -1.59
CA LEU A 28 -5.71 -9.97 -0.30
C LEU A 28 -5.56 -8.71 0.55
N ALA A 29 -6.60 -8.39 1.32
CA ALA A 29 -6.47 -7.49 2.44
C ALA A 29 -5.59 -8.23 3.43
N ALA A 30 -4.27 -8.09 3.23
CA ALA A 30 -3.32 -8.24 4.30
C ALA A 30 -3.87 -7.36 5.42
N ALA A 31 -4.33 -8.01 6.48
CA ALA A 31 -4.71 -7.34 7.71
C ALA A 31 -3.43 -6.86 8.38
N ASP A 32 -2.80 -5.86 7.79
CA ASP A 32 -1.63 -5.17 8.31
C ASP A 32 -1.99 -3.69 8.32
N ASP A 33 -2.40 -3.21 9.50
CA ASP A 33 -2.49 -1.82 9.92
C ASP A 33 -2.82 -0.82 8.80
N GLU A 34 -4.10 -0.70 8.42
CA GLU A 34 -4.52 0.46 7.61
C GLU A 34 -4.14 1.73 8.40
N PRO A 35 -3.18 2.54 7.92
CA PRO A 35 -2.86 3.77 8.60
C PRO A 35 -4.12 4.62 8.57
N PRO A 36 -4.52 5.22 9.70
CA PRO A 36 -5.77 5.94 9.80
C PRO A 36 -5.85 7.05 8.73
N PRO A 37 -7.06 7.47 8.35
CA PRO A 37 -7.25 8.47 7.30
C PRO A 37 -6.78 9.88 7.69
N TRP A 38 -6.20 10.06 8.87
CA TRP A 38 -5.63 11.32 9.36
C TRP A 38 -4.10 11.25 9.42
N PRO A 39 -3.40 12.40 9.33
CA PRO A 39 -1.95 12.43 9.43
C PRO A 39 -1.45 11.87 10.77
N ILE A 40 -0.44 11.01 10.72
CA ILE A 40 0.31 10.56 11.89
C ILE A 40 1.60 11.40 11.99
N CYS A 41 1.73 12.17 13.07
CA CYS A 41 2.91 12.98 13.33
C CYS A 41 3.89 12.23 14.25
N GLY A 42 4.67 11.31 13.66
CA GLY A 42 5.67 10.50 14.37
C GLY A 42 5.12 9.23 15.04
N PRO A 43 5.99 8.31 15.49
CA PRO A 43 5.58 7.12 16.22
C PRO A 43 4.88 7.49 17.53
N TYR A 44 4.10 6.58 18.12
CA TYR A 44 3.60 6.75 19.49
C TYR A 44 4.59 6.10 20.48
N PRO A 45 5.05 6.83 21.52
CA PRO A 45 4.72 8.21 21.86
C PRO A 45 5.35 9.22 20.88
N PRO A 46 4.70 10.40 20.65
CA PRO A 46 5.12 11.35 19.62
C PRO A 46 6.61 11.64 19.66
N SER A 47 7.26 11.55 18.51
CA SER A 47 8.62 12.09 18.35
C SER A 47 8.60 13.59 18.61
N GLY A 48 9.61 14.10 19.33
CA GLY A 48 9.71 15.53 19.64
C GLY A 48 9.74 16.41 18.38
N ASN A 49 9.54 17.71 18.57
CA ASN A 49 9.61 18.68 17.47
C ASN A 49 11.07 18.96 17.09
N TYR A 50 11.33 19.12 15.80
CA TYR A 50 12.60 19.64 15.30
C TYR A 50 12.67 21.17 15.44
N THR A 51 13.89 21.70 15.53
CA THR A 51 14.11 23.16 15.55
C THR A 51 13.66 23.78 14.23
N GLN A 52 12.94 24.90 14.29
CA GLN A 52 12.56 25.64 13.10
C GLN A 52 13.81 26.06 12.31
N ASN A 53 13.75 25.92 10.97
CA ASN A 53 14.86 26.23 10.05
C ASN A 53 16.13 25.38 10.26
N SER A 54 16.00 24.19 10.83
CA SER A 54 17.06 23.19 10.89
C SER A 54 17.36 22.58 9.51
N THR A 55 18.54 21.98 9.38
CA THR A 55 18.91 21.15 8.23
C THR A 55 17.93 19.98 8.07
N TYR A 56 17.55 19.31 9.16
CA TYR A 56 16.51 18.28 9.15
C TYR A 56 15.20 18.74 8.48
N ARG A 57 14.72 19.98 8.78
CA ARG A 57 13.53 20.54 8.12
C ARG A 57 13.73 20.69 6.61
N ALA A 58 14.87 21.23 6.19
CA ALA A 58 15.17 21.39 4.76
C ALA A 58 15.23 20.03 4.03
N ASN A 59 15.74 19.00 4.70
CA ASN A 59 15.80 17.64 4.17
C ASN A 59 14.39 17.02 4.02
N ILE A 60 13.47 17.25 4.98
CA ILE A 60 12.05 16.88 4.84
C ILE A 60 11.44 17.55 3.61
N ASP A 61 11.66 18.86 3.45
CA ASP A 61 11.09 19.64 2.33
C ASP A 61 11.62 19.10 0.99
N LEU A 62 12.90 18.75 0.90
CA LEU A 62 13.49 18.19 -0.32
C LEU A 62 12.96 16.78 -0.64
N LEU A 63 12.90 15.90 0.36
CA LEU A 63 12.43 14.52 0.17
C LEU A 63 10.94 14.51 -0.25
N SER A 64 10.10 15.28 0.45
CA SER A 64 8.67 15.39 0.17
C SER A 64 8.37 15.98 -1.22
N ALA A 65 9.20 16.90 -1.72
CA ALA A 65 9.08 17.42 -3.08
C ALA A 65 9.53 16.44 -4.17
N THR A 66 10.32 15.42 -3.82
CA THR A 66 10.96 14.50 -4.76
C THR A 66 10.20 13.19 -4.90
N LEU A 67 9.74 12.60 -3.79
CA LEU A 67 9.04 11.30 -3.78
C LEU A 67 7.84 11.24 -4.74
N PRO A 68 6.94 12.24 -4.82
CA PRO A 68 5.80 12.17 -5.73
C PRO A 68 6.20 12.06 -7.20
N ARG A 69 7.27 12.76 -7.62
CA ARG A 69 7.80 12.64 -8.99
C ARG A 69 8.40 11.26 -9.23
N ASN A 70 9.19 10.75 -8.29
CA ASN A 70 9.81 9.44 -8.43
C ASN A 70 8.76 8.33 -8.49
N ALA A 71 7.73 8.39 -7.65
CA ALA A 71 6.62 7.46 -7.67
C ALA A 71 5.87 7.51 -9.01
N SER A 72 5.61 8.71 -9.55
CA SER A 72 4.93 8.89 -10.85
C SER A 72 5.73 8.35 -12.04
N LEU A 73 7.06 8.35 -11.95
CA LEU A 73 7.96 7.83 -12.99
C LEU A 73 8.21 6.32 -12.84
N SER A 74 7.86 5.74 -11.68
CA SER A 74 8.06 4.33 -11.37
C SER A 74 6.91 3.49 -11.95
N PRO A 75 7.19 2.40 -12.70
CA PRO A 75 6.14 1.45 -13.11
C PRO A 75 5.37 0.83 -11.93
N ALA A 76 5.98 0.78 -10.75
CA ALA A 76 5.37 0.28 -9.53
C ALA A 76 4.47 1.31 -8.83
N LEU A 77 4.42 2.57 -9.32
CA LEU A 77 3.71 3.69 -8.69
C LEU A 77 4.12 3.93 -7.23
N TYR A 78 5.36 3.59 -6.91
CA TYR A 78 5.93 3.61 -5.57
C TYR A 78 7.40 4.01 -5.64
N ALA A 79 7.87 4.74 -4.63
CA ALA A 79 9.25 5.15 -4.51
C ALA A 79 9.63 5.28 -3.03
N THR A 80 10.89 5.00 -2.70
CA THR A 80 11.46 5.26 -1.37
C THR A 80 12.70 6.14 -1.54
N GLY A 81 13.15 6.76 -0.46
CA GLY A 81 14.43 7.48 -0.48
C GLY A 81 14.79 8.11 0.84
N ASP A 82 15.96 8.73 0.83
CA ASP A 82 16.54 9.44 1.95
C ASP A 82 17.24 10.73 1.50
N VAL A 83 17.35 11.68 2.42
CA VAL A 83 18.04 12.96 2.20
C VAL A 83 18.82 13.34 3.46
N GLY A 84 20.09 13.72 3.28
CA GLY A 84 20.97 14.22 4.34
C GLY A 84 21.89 13.16 4.94
N ASP A 85 22.57 13.53 6.02
CA ASP A 85 23.49 12.68 6.79
C ASP A 85 23.20 12.80 8.28
N VAL A 86 23.70 11.87 9.11
CA VAL A 86 23.53 11.94 10.57
C VAL A 86 24.10 13.26 11.12
N PRO A 87 23.35 14.03 11.94
CA PRO A 87 22.08 13.69 12.60
C PRO A 87 20.80 14.10 11.86
N ASP A 88 20.92 14.72 10.67
CA ASP A 88 19.82 15.34 9.93
C ASP A 88 19.23 14.47 8.79
N ILE A 89 19.57 13.18 8.73
CA ILE A 89 19.05 12.27 7.70
C ILE A 89 17.53 12.04 7.86
N VAL A 90 16.80 12.08 6.75
CA VAL A 90 15.35 11.85 6.67
C VAL A 90 15.08 10.69 5.73
N TYR A 91 14.16 9.79 6.10
CA TYR A 91 13.70 8.67 5.27
C TYR A 91 12.22 8.83 4.92
N GLY A 92 11.80 8.28 3.78
CA GLY A 92 10.41 8.35 3.33
C GLY A 92 10.10 7.41 2.17
N GLN A 93 8.80 7.24 1.95
CA GLN A 93 8.19 6.35 0.96
C GLN A 93 6.83 6.88 0.48
#